data_AF-A0AB73U8A5-F1
#
_entry.id   AF-A0AB73U8A5-F1
#
_cell.length_a   1.000
_cell.length_b   1.000
_cell.length_c   1.000
_cell.angle_alpha   90.00
_cell.angle_beta   90.00
_cell.angle_gamma   90.00
#
_symmetry.space_group_name_H-M   'P 1'
#
loop_
_entity.id
_entity.type
_entity.pdbx_description
1 polymer ?
#
loop_
_entity_poly.entity_id
_entity_poly.type
_entity_poly.pdbx_seq_one_letter_code
_entity_poly.pdbx_strand_id
1 'polypeptide(L)' 'MQVRCVDASREVARLVARGDEGGGRGVAHRLAPRGAVVEVRRDGDYVVARVTARSRLLPAITIAAESVSAMEPEG' A
#
# COMPACT_ATOMS: atom_id res chain seq x y z
N MET A 1 -10.27 -0.41 10.05
CA MET A 1 -8.88 -0.88 9.80
C MET A 1 -8.72 -1.44 8.40
N GLN A 2 -9.60 -2.34 7.97
CA GLN A 2 -9.62 -2.85 6.59
C GLN A 2 -9.68 -1.74 5.54
N VAL A 3 -10.64 -0.80 5.67
CA VAL A 3 -10.74 0.36 4.76
C VAL A 3 -9.40 1.12 4.69
N ARG A 4 -8.76 1.39 5.83
CA ARG A 4 -7.43 2.04 5.89
C ARG A 4 -6.32 1.22 5.21
N CYS A 5 -6.34 -0.11 5.29
CA CYS A 5 -5.39 -0.94 4.56
C CYS A 5 -5.62 -0.80 3.04
N VAL A 6 -6.89 -0.84 2.60
CA VAL A 6 -7.28 -0.70 1.18
C VAL A 6 -6.90 0.68 0.63
N ASP A 7 -7.21 1.75 1.36
CA ASP A 7 -6.90 3.12 0.95
C ASP A 7 -5.39 3.32 0.84
N ALA A 8 -4.64 2.84 1.83
CA ALA A 8 -3.18 2.92 1.84
C ALA A 8 -2.55 2.11 0.70
N SER A 9 -2.97 0.85 0.48
CA SER A 9 -2.41 0.02 -0.58
C SER A 9 -2.67 0.63 -1.95
N ARG A 10 -3.89 1.15 -2.18
CA ARG A 10 -4.27 1.75 -3.45
C ARG A 10 -3.44 2.98 -3.78
N GLU A 11 -3.27 3.88 -2.81
CA GLU A 11 -2.59 5.15 -3.06
C GLU A 11 -1.07 4.97 -3.13
N VAL A 12 -0.50 4.05 -2.36
CA VAL A 12 0.91 3.66 -2.50
C VAL A 12 1.18 3.07 -3.88
N ALA A 13 0.35 2.13 -4.34
CA ALA A 13 0.51 1.53 -5.67
C ALA A 13 0.49 2.61 -6.77
N ARG A 14 -0.45 3.54 -6.68
CA ARG A 14 -0.56 4.65 -7.65
C ARG A 14 0.66 5.55 -7.65
N LEU A 15 1.06 6.08 -6.49
CA LEU A 15 2.19 7.01 -6.42
C LEU A 15 3.50 6.38 -6.88
N VAL A 16 3.77 5.15 -6.44
CA VAL A 16 4.98 4.43 -6.85
C VAL A 16 4.94 4.09 -8.35
N ALA A 17 3.76 3.82 -8.92
CA ALA A 17 3.61 3.60 -10.35
C ALA A 17 3.91 4.86 -11.20
N ARG A 18 3.82 6.06 -10.60
CA ARG A 18 4.28 7.33 -11.20
C ARG A 18 5.77 7.63 -10.97
N GLY A 19 6.48 6.73 -10.30
CA GLY A 19 7.86 6.96 -9.85
C GLY A 19 7.97 7.78 -8.54
N ASP A 20 6.87 8.14 -7.89
CA ASP A 20 6.89 8.87 -6.61
C ASP A 20 6.94 7.93 -5.39
N GLU A 21 8.09 7.29 -5.21
CA GLU A 21 8.34 6.38 -4.08
C GLU A 21 8.30 7.12 -2.73
N GLY A 22 8.79 8.35 -2.68
CA GLY A 22 8.80 9.20 -1.48
C GLY A 22 7.40 9.58 -1.02
N GLY A 23 6.55 10.03 -1.96
CA GLY A 23 5.14 10.33 -1.73
C GLY A 23 4.37 9.08 -1.33
N GLY A 24 4.64 7.93 -1.97
CA GLY A 24 4.10 6.63 -1.57
C GLY A 24 4.36 6.31 -0.09
N ARG A 25 5.62 6.45 0.36
CA ARG A 25 5.98 6.26 1.79
C ARG A 25 5.27 7.25 2.70
N GLY A 26 5.15 8.51 2.28
CA GLY A 26 4.44 9.55 3.03
C GLY A 26 2.95 9.25 3.20
N VAL A 27 2.28 8.79 2.14
CA VAL A 27 0.88 8.38 2.19
C VAL A 27 0.67 7.12 3.02
N ALA A 28 1.53 6.12 2.87
CA ALA A 28 1.53 4.93 3.73
C ALA A 28 1.53 5.31 5.21
N HIS A 29 2.39 6.26 5.61
CA HIS A 29 2.46 6.73 6.99
C HIS A 29 1.16 7.40 7.47
N ARG A 30 0.47 8.15 6.59
CA ARG A 30 -0.78 8.85 6.93
C ARG A 30 -2.00 7.93 6.96
N LEU A 31 -2.15 7.08 5.96
CA LEU A 31 -3.36 6.29 5.75
C LEU A 31 -3.31 4.94 6.46
N ALA A 32 -2.17 4.25 6.45
CA ALA A 32 -2.09 2.89 6.97
C ALA A 32 -2.35 2.86 8.50
N PRO A 33 -2.89 1.75 9.03
CA PRO A 33 -2.98 1.57 10.47
C PRO A 33 -1.61 1.68 11.17
N ARG A 34 -1.56 2.13 12.43
CA ARG A 34 -0.28 2.17 13.17
C ARG A 34 0.33 0.77 13.25
N GLY A 35 1.64 0.67 12.99
CA GLY A 35 2.38 -0.58 13.00
C GLY A 35 2.08 -1.47 11.79
N ALA A 36 1.39 -0.96 10.77
CA ALA A 36 1.21 -1.68 9.51
C ALA A 36 2.56 -1.83 8.80
N VAL A 37 2.73 -2.97 8.15
CA VAL A 37 3.83 -3.24 7.22
C VAL A 37 3.32 -2.92 5.82
N VAL A 38 4.10 -2.16 5.06
CA VAL A 38 3.83 -1.84 3.66
C VAL A 38 4.93 -2.43 2.82
N GLU A 39 4.54 -3.30 1.89
CA GLU A 39 5.42 -3.96 0.93
C GLU A 39 5.05 -3.47 -0.45
N VAL A 40 6.03 -3.12 -1.25
CA VAL A 40 5.84 -2.67 -2.63
C VAL A 40 6.76 -3.46 -3.53
N ARG A 41 6.20 -4.05 -4.59
CA ARG A 41 6.97 -4.76 -5.60
C ARG A 41 6.54 -4.32 -6.99
N ARG A 42 7.49 -4.31 -7.92
CA ARG A 42 7.20 -4.21 -9.36
C ARG A 42 6.99 -5.61 -9.92
N ASP A 43 6.00 -5.76 -10.79
CA ASP A 43 5.60 -7.00 -11.44
C ASP A 43 5.29 -6.69 -12.90
N GLY A 44 6.30 -6.81 -13.76
CA GLY A 44 6.25 -6.30 -15.13
C GLY A 44 5.92 -4.80 -15.15
N ASP A 45 4.89 -4.43 -15.91
CA ASP A 45 4.41 -3.06 -16.06
C ASP A 45 3.46 -2.62 -14.93
N TYR A 46 3.48 -3.31 -13.79
CA TYR A 46 2.63 -3.01 -12.66
C TYR A 46 3.41 -2.82 -11.37
N VAL A 47 2.89 -1.95 -10.50
CA VAL A 47 3.25 -1.87 -9.09
C VAL A 47 2.18 -2.58 -8.28
N VAL A 48 2.61 -3.50 -7.42
CA VAL A 48 1.78 -4.17 -6.43
C VAL A 48 2.17 -3.66 -5.04
N ALA A 49 1.23 -3.03 -4.35
CA ALA A 49 1.41 -2.59 -2.97
C ALA A 49 0.52 -3.41 -2.04
N ARG A 50 1.13 -3.95 -0.98
CA ARG A 50 0.47 -4.74 0.05
C ARG A 50 0.61 -4.05 1.39
N VAL A 51 -0.51 -3.88 2.10
CA VAL A 51 -0.56 -3.30 3.44
C VAL A 51 -1.12 -4.32 4.40
N THR A 52 -0.33 -4.68 5.41
CA THR A 52 -0.69 -5.67 6.43
C THR A 52 -0.69 -5.05 7.81
N ALA A 53 -1.75 -5.25 8.58
CA ALA A 53 -1.87 -4.73 9.95
C ALA A 53 -2.52 -5.75 10.88
N ARG A 54 -2.05 -5.82 12.13
CA ARG A 54 -2.67 -6.65 13.17
C ARG A 54 -3.92 -5.99 13.74
N SER A 55 -4.99 -6.75 13.93
CA SER A 55 -6.21 -6.26 14.57
C SER A 55 -5.97 -5.90 16.04
N ARG A 56 -6.39 -4.70 16.44
CA ARG A 56 -6.33 -4.27 17.85
C ARG A 56 -7.43 -4.91 18.70
N LEU A 57 -8.56 -5.25 18.09
CA LEU A 57 -9.70 -5.86 18.77
C LEU A 57 -9.58 -7.39 18.81
N LEU A 58 -8.92 -7.98 17.82
CA LEU A 58 -8.75 -9.43 17.69
C LEU A 58 -7.27 -9.74 17.42
N PRO A 59 -6.41 -9.84 18.46
CA PRO A 59 -4.95 -9.90 18.28
C PRO A 59 -4.44 -11.05 17.42
N ALA A 60 -5.22 -12.13 17.28
CA ALA A 60 -4.91 -13.28 16.41
C ALA A 60 -5.24 -13.03 14.93
N ILE A 61 -5.93 -11.93 14.60
CA ILE A 61 -6.37 -11.62 13.23
C ILE A 61 -5.45 -10.59 12.60
N THR A 62 -4.97 -10.91 11.40
CA THR A 62 -4.23 -10.01 10.53
C THR A 62 -5.14 -9.55 9.40
N ILE A 63 -5.13 -8.24 9.13
CA ILE A 63 -5.87 -7.62 8.05
C ILE A 63 -4.87 -7.22 6.99
N ALA A 64 -5.06 -7.70 5.77
CA ALA A 64 -4.25 -7.33 4.62
C ALA A 64 -5.12 -6.74 3.51
N ALA A 65 -4.55 -5.81 2.76
CA ALA A 65 -5.08 -5.34 1.50
C ALA A 65 -3.94 -5.30 0.47
N GLU A 66 -4.26 -5.63 -0.76
CA GLU A 66 -3.34 -5.58 -1.88
C GLU A 66 -3.97 -4.76 -3.00
N SER A 67 -3.15 -3.97 -3.69
CA SER A 67 -3.61 -3.12 -4.78
C SER A 67 -2.54 -3.06 -5.86
N VAL A 68 -3.02 -3.01 -7.09
CA VAL A 68 -2.18 -3.02 -8.29
C VAL A 68 -2.41 -1.72 -9.06
N SER A 69 -1.37 -1.15 -9.64
CA SER A 69 -1.44 0.00 -10.54
C SER A 69 -0.46 -0.18 -11.68
N ALA A 70 -0.88 0.09 -12.92
CA ALA A 70 0.02 0.09 -14.07
C ALA A 70 1.03 1.23 -13.93
N MET A 71 2.29 0.97 -14.29
CA MET A 71 3.35 1.97 -14.40
C MET A 71 2.92 3.06 -15.38
N GLU A 72 3.15 4.33 -15.04
CA GLU A 72 3.00 5.39 -16.01
C GLU A 72 4.10 5.27 -17.07
N PRO A 73 3.77 5.47 -18.37
CA PRO A 73 4.77 5.42 -19.42
C PRO A 73 5.78 6.56 -19.27
N GLU A 74 7.05 6.27 -19.54
CA GLU A 74 8.07 7.31 -19.68
C GLU A 74 7.78 8.09 -20.97
N GLY A 75 7.47 9.38 -20.83
CA GLY A 75 7.19 10.30 -21.95
C GLY A 75 8.43 10.90 -22.55
#